data_AF-A0A2V5NCM3-F1
#
_entry.id   AF-A0A2V5NCM3-F1
#
_cell.length_a   1.000
_cell.length_b   1.000
_cell.length_c   1.000
_cell.angle_alpha   90.00
_cell.angle_beta   90.00
_cell.angle_gamma   90.00
#
_symmetry.space_group_name_H-M   'P 1'
#
loop_
_entity.id
_entity.type
_entity.pdbx_description
1 polymer ?
#
loop_
_entity_poly.entity_id
_entity_poly.type
_entity_poly.pdbx_seq_one_letter_code
_entity_poly.pdbx_strand_id
1 'polypeptide(L)' 'MSLAEIKNAVEKLSAGELTELAAFIRERDNAAWDRQIDSDFSENGRLRSVADEVREDIRAGRLQDLP' A
#
# COMPACT_ATOMS: atom_id res chain seq x y z
N MET A 1 -12.08 -18.88 -16.17
CA MET A 1 -11.85 -17.55 -16.74
C MET A 1 -10.36 -17.28 -16.70
N SER A 2 -9.74 -17.01 -17.84
CA SER A 2 -8.33 -16.67 -18.00
C SER A 2 -8.10 -15.17 -17.84
N LEU A 3 -6.85 -14.76 -17.61
CA LEU A 3 -6.49 -13.33 -17.58
C LEU A 3 -6.82 -12.63 -18.91
N ALA A 4 -6.71 -13.33 -20.03
CA ALA A 4 -7.06 -12.79 -21.35
C ALA A 4 -8.57 -12.53 -21.46
N GLU A 5 -9.40 -13.44 -20.96
CA GLU A 5 -10.86 -13.26 -20.92
C GLU A 5 -11.26 -12.08 -20.02
N ILE A 6 -10.58 -11.89 -18.87
CA ILE A 6 -10.81 -10.74 -17.98
C ILE A 6 -10.43 -9.44 -18.68
N LYS A 7 -9.26 -9.37 -19.33
CA LYS A 7 -8.82 -8.18 -20.07
C LYS A 7 -9.83 -7.79 -21.15
N ASN A 8 -10.30 -8.76 -21.93
CA ASN A 8 -11.33 -8.53 -22.95
C ASN A 8 -12.68 -8.07 -22.35
N ALA A 9 -13.00 -8.48 -21.12
CA ALA A 9 -14.20 -8.00 -20.41
C ALA A 9 -14.01 -6.56 -19.93
N VAL A 10 -12.82 -6.22 -19.41
CA VAL A 10 -12.46 -4.86 -18.98
C VAL A 10 -12.54 -3.85 -20.13
N GLU A 11 -12.09 -4.24 -21.33
CA GLU A 11 -12.18 -3.40 -22.53
C GLU A 11 -13.61 -3.02 -22.94
N LYS A 12 -14.61 -3.78 -22.48
CA LYS A 12 -16.02 -3.57 -22.81
C LYS A 12 -16.78 -2.76 -21.76
N LEU A 13 -16.13 -2.40 -20.65
CA LEU A 13 -16.76 -1.64 -19.58
C LEU A 13 -17.04 -0.21 -20.01
N SER A 14 -18.17 0.33 -19.57
CA SER A 14 -18.39 1.76 -19.58
C SER A 14 -17.40 2.48 -18.65
N ALA A 15 -17.25 3.79 -18.80
CA ALA A 15 -16.37 4.59 -17.95
C ALA A 15 -16.74 4.48 -16.45
N GLY A 16 -18.04 4.36 -16.14
CA GLY A 16 -18.53 4.18 -14.78
C GLY A 16 -18.11 2.83 -14.19
N GLU A 17 -18.36 1.74 -14.92
CA GLU A 17 -17.99 0.38 -14.48
C GLU A 17 -16.47 0.22 -14.39
N LEU A 18 -15.70 0.84 -15.28
CA LEU A 18 -14.24 0.84 -15.20
C LEU A 18 -13.75 1.58 -13.96
N THR A 19 -14.40 2.70 -13.58
CA THR A 19 -14.08 3.44 -12.37
C THR A 19 -14.37 2.62 -11.12
N GLU A 20 -15.50 1.92 -11.08
CA GLU A 20 -15.87 1.02 -9.99
C GLU A 20 -14.87 -0.14 -9.87
N LEU A 21 -14.52 -0.78 -10.99
CA LEU A 21 -13.53 -1.86 -11.00
C LEU A 21 -12.15 -1.37 -10.53
N ALA A 22 -11.72 -0.19 -10.96
CA ALA A 22 -10.46 0.40 -10.52
C ALA A 22 -10.46 0.68 -9.01
N ALA A 23 -11.58 1.17 -8.46
CA ALA A 23 -11.73 1.40 -7.02
C ALA A 23 -11.61 0.09 -6.24
N PHE A 24 -12.27 -0.98 -6.70
CA PHE A 24 -12.20 -2.31 -6.10
C PHE A 24 -10.78 -2.89 -6.11
N ILE A 25 -10.07 -2.79 -7.24
CA ILE A 25 -8.67 -3.25 -7.34
C ILE A 25 -7.79 -2.47 -6.37
N ARG A 26 -7.90 -1.14 -6.36
CA ARG A 26 -7.13 -0.27 -5.47
C ARG A 26 -7.36 -0.61 -4.00
N GLU A 27 -8.59 -0.88 -3.58
CA GLU A 27 -8.88 -1.26 -2.20
C GLU A 27 -8.15 -2.55 -1.80
N ARG A 28 -8.09 -3.54 -2.69
CA ARG A 28 -7.36 -4.79 -2.46
C ARG A 28 -5.86 -4.59 -2.40
N ASP A 29 -5.32 -3.79 -3.30
CA ASP A 29 -3.89 -3.48 -3.35
C ASP A 29 -3.48 -2.71 -2.09
N ASN A 30 -4.26 -1.72 -1.68
CA ASN A 30 -4.06 -0.99 -0.42
C ASN A 30 -4.08 -1.94 0.78
N ALA A 31 -5.08 -2.83 0.89
CA ALA A 31 -5.15 -3.79 1.99
C ALA A 31 -3.99 -4.81 1.98
N ALA A 32 -3.38 -5.10 0.83
CA ALA A 32 -2.16 -5.91 0.76
C ALA A 32 -0.93 -5.10 1.22
N TRP A 33 -0.85 -3.84 0.79
CA TRP A 33 0.18 -2.90 1.21
C TRP A 33 0.16 -2.65 2.71
N ASP A 34 -1.01 -2.41 3.31
CA ASP A 34 -1.16 -2.19 4.76
C ASP A 34 -0.62 -3.38 5.55
N ARG A 35 -1.01 -4.60 5.18
CA ARG A 35 -0.49 -5.84 5.80
C ARG A 35 1.02 -5.99 5.64
N GLN A 36 1.58 -5.58 4.51
CA GLN A 36 3.01 -5.62 4.29
C GLN A 36 3.73 -4.59 5.16
N ILE A 37 3.21 -3.37 5.28
CA ILE A 37 3.75 -2.33 6.16
C ILE A 37 3.78 -2.83 7.60
N ASP A 38 2.66 -3.38 8.09
CA ASP A 38 2.58 -3.94 9.45
C ASP A 38 3.62 -5.04 9.68
N SER A 39 3.75 -5.96 8.71
CA SER A 39 4.76 -7.03 8.76
C SER A 39 6.18 -6.46 8.78
N ASP A 40 6.47 -5.46 7.95
CA ASP A 40 7.78 -4.86 7.79
C ASP A 40 8.22 -4.13 9.06
N PHE A 41 7.30 -3.48 9.79
CA PHE A 41 7.58 -2.78 11.04
C PHE A 41 7.36 -3.61 12.31
N SER A 42 6.98 -4.89 12.16
CA SER A 42 6.82 -5.82 13.29
C SER A 42 8.13 -6.03 14.06
N GLU A 43 8.06 -6.69 15.22
CA GLU A 43 9.21 -6.82 16.12
C GLU A 43 10.46 -7.44 15.45
N ASN A 44 10.26 -8.40 14.55
CA ASN A 44 11.30 -9.03 13.74
C ASN A 44 11.20 -8.65 12.25
N GLY A 45 10.44 -7.59 11.94
CA GLY A 45 10.21 -7.09 10.60
C GLY A 45 11.45 -6.42 10.03
N ARG A 46 11.57 -6.41 8.69
CA ARG A 46 12.74 -5.91 7.97
C ARG A 46 13.03 -4.42 8.22
N LEU A 47 12.03 -3.64 8.62
CA LEU A 47 12.10 -2.20 8.90
C LEU A 47 12.03 -1.87 10.39
N ARG A 48 12.13 -2.87 11.29
CA ARG A 48 12.15 -2.63 12.74
C ARG A 48 13.24 -1.63 13.14
N SER A 49 14.44 -1.78 12.58
CA SER A 49 15.58 -0.90 12.87
C SER A 49 15.30 0.56 12.50
N VAL A 50 14.59 0.80 11.38
CA VAL A 50 14.18 2.14 10.95
C VAL A 50 13.20 2.75 11.95
N ALA A 51 12.24 1.97 12.47
CA ALA A 51 11.34 2.47 13.51
C ALA A 51 12.07 2.82 14.81
N ASP A 52 13.10 2.06 15.17
CA ASP A 52 13.91 2.35 16.35
C ASP A 52 14.79 3.60 16.16
N GLU A 53 15.37 3.79 14.98
CA GLU A 53 16.09 5.00 14.59
C GLU A 53 15.19 6.25 14.68
N VAL A 54 14.00 6.20 14.09
CA VAL A 54 13.03 7.31 14.16
C VAL A 54 12.67 7.65 15.60
N ARG A 55 12.49 6.64 16.47
CA ARG A 55 12.23 6.87 17.91
C ARG A 55 13.41 7.55 18.61
N GLU A 56 14.65 7.20 18.27
CA GLU A 56 15.83 7.89 18.78
C GLU A 56 15.93 9.32 18.27
N ASP A 57 15.62 9.57 16.99
CA ASP A 57 15.59 10.91 16.42
C ASP A 57 14.57 11.81 17.11
N ILE A 58 13.37 11.27 17.42
CA ILE A 58 12.36 11.96 18.23
C ILE A 58 12.91 12.31 19.61
N ARG A 59 13.49 11.33 20.31
CA ARG A 59 14.06 11.54 21.66
C ARG A 59 15.17 12.59 21.65
N ALA A 60 15.98 12.62 20.61
CA ALA A 60 17.10 13.53 20.47
C ALA A 60 16.72 14.89 19.86
N GLY A 61 15.46 15.11 19.49
CA GLY A 61 15.00 16.36 18.88
C GLY A 61 15.62 16.62 17.49
N ARG A 62 15.90 15.56 16.73
CA ARG A 62 16.52 15.66 15.38
C ARG A 62 15.51 15.82 14.24
N LEU A 63 14.21 15.70 14.53
CA LEU A 63 13.16 15.90 13.53
C LEU A 63 12.99 17.38 13.19
N GLN A 64 12.66 17.66 11.93
CA GLN A 64 12.33 18.97 11.41
C GLN A 64 11.01 18.89 10.64
N ASP A 65 10.30 20.01 10.57
CA ASP A 65 9.10 20.09 9.75
C ASP A 65 9.42 19.85 8.28
N LEU A 66 8.45 19.28 7.56
CA LEU A 66 8.55 19.18 6.10
C LEU A 66 8.54 20.59 5.49
N PRO A 67 9.34 20.85 4.44
CA PRO A 67 9.43 22.15 3.81
C PRO A 67 8.11 22.60 3.15
#